data_AF-A0ABD2ZYK3-F1
#
_entry.id   AF-A0ABD2ZYK3-F1
#
_cell.length_a   1.000
_cell.length_b   1.000
_cell.length_c   1.000
_cell.angle_alpha   90.00
_cell.angle_beta   90.00
_cell.angle_gamma   90.00
#
_symmetry.space_group_name_H-M   'P 1'
#
loop_
_entity.id
_entity.type
_entity.pdbx_description
1 polymer ?
#
loop_
_entity_poly.entity_id
_entity_poly.type
_entity_poly.pdbx_seq_one_letter_code
_entity_poly.pdbx_strand_id
1 'polypeptide(L)'
;MPVFIAPPKLYQTSWKKSGGNVRVTHQMYNFTWKIPIELGFGYLVRLHFCELDDGMTESEQREFSVLINNHIVESQADVIRWSGGNVILVNRDYVLKMKDDKEGSRYDVLIALQSVNELVLGLLNGIEIFKLSNLDNSLATPNPKFPKKVSATWNLRIQKVFLAFSKSNVIVTGMTILIVIVNVVVYNLRQSCEEKFHLEKDTQAARIESSFCRFSLAEIKLATQNFSDAFVIGRGGFGKFIKGSFGASL
;
A
#
# COMPACT_ATOMS: atom_id res chain seq x y z
N MET A 1 -21.42 21.89 0.71
CA MET A 1 -21.00 20.46 0.74
C MET A 1 -21.42 19.86 2.08
N PRO A 2 -22.00 18.65 2.13
CA PRO A 2 -22.33 18.00 3.40
C PRO A 2 -21.09 17.78 4.29
N VAL A 3 -21.23 18.03 5.59
CA VAL A 3 -20.12 18.03 6.58
C VAL A 3 -19.46 16.65 6.73
N PHE A 4 -20.12 15.58 6.31
CA PHE A 4 -19.63 14.20 6.43
C PHE A 4 -18.74 13.72 5.29
N ILE A 5 -18.51 14.53 4.24
CA ILE A 5 -17.71 14.06 3.09
C ILE A 5 -16.24 13.95 3.44
N ALA A 6 -15.68 14.95 4.13
CA ALA A 6 -14.31 14.93 4.62
C ALA A 6 -14.18 15.82 5.86
N PRO A 7 -13.26 15.51 6.79
CA PRO A 7 -13.10 16.29 8.01
C PRO A 7 -12.66 17.73 7.68
N PRO A 8 -13.17 18.76 8.39
CA PRO A 8 -12.84 20.15 8.11
C PRO A 8 -11.33 20.46 8.11
N LYS A 9 -10.57 19.74 8.94
CA LYS A 9 -9.11 19.87 9.03
C LYS A 9 -8.38 19.57 7.72
N LEU A 10 -8.93 18.70 6.86
CA LEU A 10 -8.35 18.40 5.55
C LEU A 10 -8.21 19.67 4.70
N TYR A 11 -9.27 20.47 4.67
CA TYR A 11 -9.37 21.66 3.83
C TYR A 11 -8.66 22.88 4.38
N GLN A 12 -8.15 22.80 5.61
CA GLN A 12 -7.28 23.82 6.21
C GLN A 12 -5.80 23.60 5.85
N THR A 13 -5.49 22.49 5.20
CA THR A 13 -4.13 22.15 4.78
C THR A 13 -4.06 22.05 3.27
N SER A 14 -2.95 22.49 2.69
CA SER A 14 -2.69 22.27 1.27
C SER A 14 -1.21 22.04 1.02
N TRP A 15 -0.91 21.42 -0.12
CA TRP A 15 0.46 21.14 -0.52
C TRP A 15 1.05 22.30 -1.31
N LYS A 16 2.10 22.92 -0.77
CA LYS A 16 2.82 23.99 -1.46
C LYS A 16 4.26 23.54 -1.76
N LYS A 17 4.74 23.85 -2.95
CA LYS A 17 6.16 23.69 -3.27
C LYS A 17 6.97 24.71 -2.46
N SER A 18 8.03 24.26 -1.79
CA SER A 18 8.92 25.16 -1.05
C SER A 18 9.69 26.02 -2.04
N GLY A 19 9.45 27.34 -2.01
CA GLY A 19 10.06 28.30 -2.93
C GLY A 19 11.59 28.35 -2.76
N GLY A 20 12.32 27.94 -3.79
CA GLY A 20 13.71 28.33 -3.99
C GLY A 20 13.75 29.49 -4.99
N ASN A 21 14.61 30.49 -4.75
CA ASN A 21 14.75 31.72 -5.55
C ASN A 21 14.43 31.51 -7.04
N VAL A 22 13.21 31.90 -7.45
CA VAL A 22 12.70 31.67 -8.80
C VAL A 22 13.20 32.79 -9.70
N ARG A 23 14.05 32.44 -10.66
CA ARG A 23 14.20 33.23 -11.89
C ARG A 23 12.97 32.94 -12.74
N VAL A 24 12.21 33.97 -13.07
CA VAL A 24 11.04 33.89 -13.96
C VAL A 24 11.48 33.25 -15.28
N THR A 25 11.11 31.99 -15.45
CA THR A 25 11.15 31.31 -16.74
C THR A 25 9.71 30.85 -16.98
N HIS A 26 9.25 30.92 -18.23
CA HIS A 26 7.96 30.35 -18.67
C HIS A 26 8.03 28.81 -18.55
N GLN A 27 8.13 28.28 -17.33
CA GLN A 27 8.16 26.86 -17.05
C GLN A 27 6.78 26.42 -16.61
N MET A 28 6.27 25.37 -17.24
CA MET A 28 5.10 24.66 -16.73
C MET A 28 5.51 23.88 -15.49
N TYR A 29 4.74 24.06 -14.42
CA TYR A 29 4.96 23.33 -13.18
C TYR A 29 4.04 22.13 -13.13
N ASN A 30 4.63 20.96 -12.89
CA ASN A 30 3.90 19.70 -12.73
C ASN A 30 4.10 19.18 -11.31
N PHE A 31 3.01 18.92 -10.61
CA PHE A 31 3.04 18.27 -9.30
C PHE A 31 2.45 16.87 -9.45
N THR A 32 3.27 15.84 -9.24
CA THR A 32 2.89 14.44 -9.55
C THR A 32 2.87 13.57 -8.30
N TRP A 33 1.77 12.85 -8.10
CA TRP A 33 1.64 11.77 -7.13
C TRP A 33 1.75 10.43 -7.81
N LYS A 34 2.58 9.57 -7.22
CA LYS A 34 2.80 8.21 -7.68
C LYS A 34 2.15 7.25 -6.70
N ILE A 35 1.11 6.55 -7.13
CA ILE A 35 0.30 5.71 -6.25
C ILE A 35 0.25 4.29 -6.81
N PRO A 36 0.79 3.30 -6.08
CA PRO A 36 0.74 1.91 -6.52
C PRO A 36 -0.68 1.35 -6.41
N ILE A 37 -1.19 0.82 -7.51
CA ILE A 37 -2.47 0.12 -7.61
C ILE A 37 -2.28 -1.26 -8.24
N GLU A 38 -3.37 -2.01 -8.33
CA GLU A 38 -3.39 -3.34 -8.93
C GLU A 38 -4.12 -3.28 -10.27
N LEU A 39 -3.62 -4.03 -11.25
CA LEU A 39 -4.28 -4.13 -12.54
C LEU A 39 -5.47 -5.11 -12.49
N GLY A 40 -6.44 -4.93 -13.40
CA GLY A 40 -7.67 -5.75 -13.47
C GLY A 40 -8.88 -5.18 -12.72
N PHE A 41 -8.73 -4.04 -12.03
CA PHE A 41 -9.81 -3.37 -11.31
C PHE A 41 -10.09 -1.97 -11.86
N GLY A 42 -11.31 -1.50 -11.63
CA GLY A 42 -11.65 -0.09 -11.75
C GLY A 42 -11.21 0.67 -10.49
N TYR A 43 -10.92 1.95 -10.62
CA TYR A 43 -10.61 2.83 -9.49
C TYR A 43 -11.36 4.15 -9.61
N LEU A 44 -11.93 4.60 -8.51
CA LEU A 44 -12.48 5.96 -8.37
C LEU A 44 -11.43 6.82 -7.66
N VAL A 45 -10.92 7.83 -8.36
CA VAL A 45 -10.02 8.85 -7.82
C VAL A 45 -10.85 10.07 -7.49
N ARG A 46 -10.86 10.48 -6.23
CA ARG A 46 -11.51 11.70 -5.77
C ARG A 46 -10.46 12.70 -5.31
N LEU A 47 -10.49 13.88 -5.92
CA LEU A 47 -9.62 15.01 -5.58
C LEU A 47 -10.42 16.04 -4.79
N HIS A 48 -9.84 16.55 -3.70
CA HIS A 48 -10.45 17.55 -2.82
C HIS A 48 -9.72 18.88 -2.95
N PHE A 49 -10.49 19.93 -3.22
CA PHE A 49 -10.02 21.30 -3.42
C PHE A 49 -10.76 22.28 -2.53
N CYS A 50 -10.04 23.30 -2.07
CA CYS A 50 -10.54 24.45 -1.33
C CYS A 50 -9.55 25.59 -1.50
N GLU A 51 -10.01 26.69 -2.09
CA GLU A 51 -9.25 27.93 -2.16
C GLU A 51 -9.36 28.66 -0.82
N LEU A 52 -8.22 28.90 -0.17
CA LEU A 52 -8.13 29.62 1.10
C LEU A 52 -7.58 31.04 0.94
N ASP A 53 -7.03 31.39 -0.24
CA ASP A 53 -6.37 32.67 -0.47
C ASP A 53 -7.35 33.72 -1.03
N ASP A 54 -7.59 34.76 -0.23
CA ASP A 54 -8.49 35.89 -0.52
C ASP A 54 -7.87 36.90 -1.50
N GLY A 55 -6.59 36.75 -1.85
CA GLY A 55 -5.78 37.80 -2.47
C GLY A 55 -5.79 37.93 -4.00
N MET A 56 -6.40 37.02 -4.78
CA MET A 56 -6.32 37.12 -6.25
C MET A 56 -7.67 36.91 -6.93
N THR A 57 -8.34 38.01 -7.28
CA THR A 57 -9.63 38.04 -7.97
C THR A 57 -9.54 37.89 -9.50
N GLU A 58 -8.38 37.56 -10.07
CA GLU A 58 -8.23 37.41 -11.53
C GLU A 58 -8.22 35.92 -11.94
N SER A 59 -9.29 35.50 -12.61
CA SER A 59 -9.58 34.09 -12.97
C SER A 59 -8.60 33.49 -13.99
N GLU A 60 -8.02 34.29 -14.89
CA GLU A 60 -7.22 33.75 -16.00
C GLU A 60 -5.84 33.23 -15.56
N GLN A 61 -5.33 33.66 -14.40
CA GLN A 61 -4.02 33.23 -13.88
C GLN A 61 -4.08 31.95 -13.02
N ARG A 62 -5.27 31.36 -12.86
CA ARG A 62 -5.55 30.27 -11.91
C ARG A 62 -5.95 28.95 -12.55
N GLU A 63 -5.96 28.88 -13.87
CA GLU A 63 -6.26 27.63 -14.57
C GLU A 63 -5.12 26.61 -14.40
N PHE A 64 -5.51 25.35 -14.19
CA PHE A 64 -4.62 24.20 -14.25
C PHE A 64 -5.25 23.06 -15.03
N SER A 65 -4.41 22.13 -15.46
CA SER A 65 -4.85 20.88 -16.03
C SER A 65 -4.64 19.75 -15.02
N VAL A 66 -5.62 18.85 -14.93
CA VAL A 66 -5.49 17.59 -14.19
C VAL A 66 -5.13 16.50 -15.18
N LEU A 67 -4.04 15.80 -14.91
CA LEU A 67 -3.58 14.67 -15.70
C LEU A 67 -3.61 13.40 -14.85
N ILE A 68 -4.08 12.30 -15.44
CA ILE A 68 -3.98 10.98 -14.85
C ILE A 68 -3.33 10.05 -15.88
N ASN A 69 -2.26 9.35 -15.48
CA ASN A 69 -1.40 8.56 -16.37
C ASN A 69 -0.96 9.33 -17.61
N ASN A 70 -0.54 10.59 -17.43
CA ASN A 70 -0.15 11.53 -18.49
C ASN A 70 -1.27 11.88 -19.50
N HIS A 71 -2.53 11.51 -19.24
CA HIS A 71 -3.67 11.92 -20.04
C HIS A 71 -4.39 13.08 -19.35
N ILE A 72 -4.70 14.13 -20.11
CA ILE A 72 -5.46 15.26 -19.60
C ILE A 72 -6.91 14.81 -19.38
N VAL A 73 -7.35 14.80 -18.12
CA VAL A 73 -8.74 14.52 -17.74
C VAL A 73 -9.55 15.80 -17.54
N GLU A 74 -8.86 16.91 -17.29
CA GLU A 74 -9.44 18.24 -17.16
C GLU A 74 -8.40 19.25 -17.66
N SER A 75 -8.77 20.09 -18.63
CA SER A 75 -7.83 21.03 -19.25
C SER A 75 -7.87 22.43 -18.63
N GLN A 76 -9.05 22.86 -18.17
CA GLN A 76 -9.33 24.21 -17.66
C GLN A 76 -9.96 24.13 -16.26
N ALA A 77 -9.23 23.54 -15.33
CA ALA A 77 -9.64 23.46 -13.93
C ALA A 77 -9.46 24.82 -13.25
N ASP A 78 -10.54 25.33 -12.66
CA ASP A 78 -10.54 26.52 -11.80
C ASP A 78 -11.44 26.22 -10.58
N VAL A 79 -10.82 26.21 -9.40
CA VAL A 79 -11.49 25.90 -8.14
C VAL A 79 -12.58 26.91 -7.82
N ILE A 80 -12.35 28.21 -8.07
CA ILE A 80 -13.33 29.28 -7.80
C ILE A 80 -14.52 29.18 -8.73
N ARG A 81 -14.25 28.90 -10.01
CA ARG A 81 -15.32 28.69 -11.00
C ARG A 81 -16.17 27.46 -10.67
N TRP A 82 -15.56 26.42 -10.09
CA TRP A 82 -16.29 25.24 -9.64
C TRP A 82 -17.07 25.45 -8.36
N SER A 83 -16.51 26.17 -7.41
CA SER A 83 -17.06 26.35 -6.07
C SER A 83 -18.11 27.47 -6.02
N GLY A 84 -18.02 28.44 -6.94
CA GLY A 84 -18.84 29.66 -6.94
C GLY A 84 -18.37 30.72 -5.95
N GLY A 85 -17.19 30.55 -5.33
CA GLY A 85 -16.62 31.51 -4.37
C GLY A 85 -15.50 30.96 -3.49
N ASN A 86 -14.85 31.85 -2.74
CA ASN A 86 -13.73 31.50 -1.85
C ASN A 86 -14.21 30.65 -0.65
N VAL A 87 -13.32 29.80 -0.12
CA VAL A 87 -13.58 28.97 1.07
C VAL A 87 -14.76 28.00 0.89
N ILE A 88 -15.14 27.71 -0.35
CA ILE A 88 -16.16 26.72 -0.68
C ILE A 88 -15.48 25.43 -1.16
N LEU A 89 -15.82 24.34 -0.49
CA LEU A 89 -15.22 23.02 -0.68
C LEU A 89 -15.76 22.34 -1.94
N VAL A 90 -14.87 21.82 -2.78
CA VAL A 90 -15.21 21.10 -4.01
C VAL A 90 -14.47 19.77 -4.06
N ASN A 91 -15.15 18.74 -4.57
CA ASN A 91 -14.52 17.49 -4.95
C ASN A 91 -14.76 17.17 -6.44
N ARG A 92 -13.84 16.40 -7.02
CA ARG A 92 -13.91 15.92 -8.39
C ARG A 92 -13.57 14.44 -8.45
N ASP A 93 -14.43 13.69 -9.14
CA ASP A 93 -14.42 12.25 -9.19
C ASP A 93 -14.05 11.78 -10.61
N TYR A 94 -13.01 10.97 -10.71
CA TYR A 94 -12.51 10.40 -11.97
C TYR A 94 -12.48 8.88 -11.88
N VAL A 95 -12.98 8.21 -12.90
CA VAL A 95 -12.99 6.74 -12.96
C VAL A 95 -11.89 6.26 -13.88
N LEU A 96 -10.99 5.45 -13.34
CA LEU A 96 -9.92 4.77 -14.07
C LEU A 96 -10.28 3.32 -14.28
N LYS A 97 -10.17 2.84 -15.52
CA LYS A 97 -10.29 1.42 -15.83
C LYS A 97 -8.91 0.90 -16.22
N MET A 98 -8.34 0.06 -15.37
CA MET A 98 -7.04 -0.55 -15.64
C MET A 98 -7.25 -1.91 -16.29
N LYS A 99 -6.98 -1.97 -17.60
CA LYS A 99 -7.02 -3.22 -18.36
C LYS A 99 -5.63 -3.86 -18.31
N ASP A 100 -5.55 -5.11 -17.82
CA ASP A 100 -4.37 -5.95 -17.99
C ASP A 100 -4.82 -7.39 -18.22
N ASP A 101 -4.07 -8.09 -19.06
CA ASP A 101 -4.26 -9.51 -19.39
C ASP A 101 -3.64 -10.43 -18.33
N LYS A 102 -2.88 -9.86 -17.38
CA LYS A 102 -2.23 -10.59 -16.28
C LYS A 102 -2.63 -10.01 -14.93
N GLU A 103 -3.57 -10.67 -14.27
CA GLU A 103 -4.04 -10.31 -12.94
C GLU A 103 -2.89 -10.36 -11.90
N GLY A 104 -2.73 -9.30 -11.10
CA GLY A 104 -1.77 -9.24 -9.99
C GLY A 104 -0.45 -8.51 -10.25
N SER A 105 -0.28 -7.88 -11.41
CA SER A 105 0.78 -6.89 -11.67
C SER A 105 0.47 -5.57 -10.92
N ARG A 106 1.48 -5.00 -10.27
CA ARG A 106 1.39 -3.67 -9.64
C ARG A 106 1.66 -2.61 -10.70
N TYR A 107 0.81 -1.59 -10.74
CA TYR A 107 0.95 -0.45 -11.64
C TYR A 107 0.96 0.84 -10.83
N ASP A 108 1.85 1.76 -11.18
CA ASP A 108 1.94 3.04 -10.49
C ASP A 108 1.11 4.09 -11.25
N VAL A 109 -0.04 4.46 -10.71
CA VAL A 109 -0.83 5.58 -11.25
C VAL A 109 -0.10 6.87 -11.00
N LEU A 110 -0.03 7.70 -12.03
CA LEU A 110 0.49 9.05 -11.94
C LEU A 110 -0.67 10.03 -11.99
N ILE A 111 -0.93 10.74 -10.89
CA ILE A 111 -1.86 11.86 -10.87
C ILE A 111 -1.00 13.12 -10.90
N ALA A 112 -1.27 14.05 -11.82
CA ALA A 112 -0.52 15.30 -11.88
C ALA A 112 -1.42 16.52 -12.01
N LEU A 113 -1.05 17.61 -11.33
CA LEU A 113 -1.59 18.94 -11.60
C LEU A 113 -0.55 19.76 -12.36
N GLN A 114 -0.95 20.34 -13.47
CA GLN A 114 -0.10 21.13 -14.35
C GLN A 114 -0.61 22.56 -14.45
N SER A 115 0.21 23.55 -14.13
CA SER A 115 -0.13 24.97 -14.32
C SER A 115 1.09 25.79 -14.73
N VAL A 116 0.84 26.93 -15.37
CA VAL A 116 1.86 27.95 -15.65
C VAL A 116 2.19 28.72 -14.37
N ASN A 117 1.26 28.78 -13.42
CA ASN A 117 1.42 29.53 -12.17
C ASN A 117 1.73 28.59 -11.00
N GLU A 118 2.84 28.84 -10.30
CA GLU A 118 3.27 28.06 -9.14
C GLU A 118 2.26 28.14 -7.96
N LEU A 119 1.48 29.22 -7.88
CA LEU A 119 0.49 29.43 -6.82
C LEU A 119 -0.67 28.42 -6.90
N VAL A 120 -0.99 27.94 -8.10
CA VAL A 120 -2.08 27.00 -8.37
C VAL A 120 -1.76 25.58 -7.88
N LEU A 121 -0.48 25.29 -7.65
CA LEU A 121 -0.03 24.00 -7.12
C LEU A 121 -0.44 23.80 -5.64
N GLY A 122 -0.78 24.90 -4.96
CA GLY A 122 -1.22 24.99 -3.57
C GLY A 122 -2.67 24.57 -3.29
N LEU A 123 -3.42 24.11 -4.30
CA LEU A 123 -4.89 24.00 -4.19
C LEU A 123 -5.41 22.61 -3.84
N LEU A 124 -4.59 21.58 -3.95
CA LEU A 124 -5.00 20.22 -3.61
C LEU A 124 -4.89 19.99 -2.10
N ASN A 125 -6.02 19.72 -1.46
CA ASN A 125 -6.11 19.46 -0.02
C ASN A 125 -6.06 17.97 0.31
N GLY A 126 -6.58 17.11 -0.58
CA GLY A 126 -6.67 15.68 -0.34
C GLY A 126 -6.91 14.85 -1.60
N ILE A 127 -6.47 13.59 -1.53
CA ILE A 127 -6.68 12.57 -2.56
C ILE A 127 -7.26 11.34 -1.89
N GLU A 128 -8.37 10.84 -2.42
CA GLU A 128 -8.96 9.56 -2.05
C GLU A 128 -8.97 8.63 -3.27
N ILE A 129 -8.66 7.35 -3.07
CA ILE A 129 -8.68 6.35 -4.13
C ILE A 129 -9.44 5.13 -3.64
N PHE A 130 -10.49 4.79 -4.36
CA PHE A 130 -11.36 3.66 -4.05
C PHE A 130 -11.22 2.60 -5.13
N LYS A 131 -10.88 1.38 -4.72
CA LYS A 131 -10.91 0.21 -5.60
C LYS A 131 -12.38 -0.15 -5.88
N LEU A 132 -12.74 -0.25 -7.15
CA LEU A 132 -14.06 -0.68 -7.61
C LEU A 132 -14.03 -2.17 -7.89
N SER A 133 -15.19 -2.82 -7.76
CA SER A 133 -15.32 -4.25 -8.03
C SER A 133 -14.97 -4.58 -9.48
N ASN A 134 -14.31 -5.70 -9.68
CA ASN A 134 -14.11 -6.26 -11.02
C ASN A 134 -15.43 -6.83 -11.59
N LEU A 135 -15.38 -7.40 -12.80
CA LEU A 135 -16.55 -8.01 -13.45
C LEU A 135 -17.15 -9.17 -12.64
N ASP A 136 -16.35 -9.83 -11.79
CA ASP A 136 -16.78 -10.92 -10.91
C ASP A 136 -17.33 -10.43 -9.56
N ASN A 137 -17.59 -9.12 -9.42
CA ASN A 137 -18.01 -8.48 -8.16
C ASN A 137 -17.06 -8.74 -6.97
N SER A 138 -15.78 -8.92 -7.27
CA SER A 138 -14.73 -9.13 -6.28
C SER A 138 -13.88 -7.87 -6.10
N LEU A 139 -13.36 -7.70 -4.88
CA LEU A 139 -12.30 -6.74 -4.54
C LEU A 139 -11.00 -7.43 -4.12
N ALA A 140 -11.03 -8.77 -4.06
CA ALA A 140 -9.92 -9.56 -3.56
C ALA A 140 -8.76 -9.55 -4.55
N THR A 141 -7.55 -9.40 -4.03
CA THR A 141 -6.31 -9.46 -4.80
C THR A 141 -5.60 -10.76 -4.47
N PRO A 142 -4.89 -11.39 -5.44
CA PRO A 142 -3.94 -12.45 -5.13
C PRO A 142 -2.95 -12.02 -4.04
N ASN A 143 -2.65 -12.93 -3.11
CA ASN A 143 -1.73 -12.66 -2.01
C ASN A 143 -0.34 -12.23 -2.54
N PRO A 144 0.30 -11.22 -1.93
CA PRO A 144 1.61 -10.76 -2.36
C PRO A 144 2.63 -11.89 -2.27
N LYS A 145 3.30 -12.18 -3.39
CA LYS A 145 4.39 -13.18 -3.41
C LYS A 145 5.59 -12.61 -2.65
N PHE A 146 5.88 -13.17 -1.47
CA PHE A 146 7.08 -12.80 -0.73
C PHE A 146 8.32 -13.18 -1.54
N PRO A 147 9.35 -12.30 -1.64
CA PRO A 147 10.59 -12.65 -2.30
C PRO A 147 11.21 -13.84 -1.56
N LYS A 148 11.43 -14.95 -2.27
CA LYS A 148 12.20 -16.08 -1.74
C LYS A 148 13.56 -15.51 -1.32
N LYS A 149 13.92 -15.64 -0.03
CA LYS A 149 15.25 -15.26 0.44
C LYS A 149 16.27 -16.01 -0.41
N VAL A 150 16.96 -15.29 -1.29
CA VAL A 150 18.09 -15.86 -2.03
C VAL A 150 19.15 -16.16 -0.98
N SER A 151 19.40 -17.45 -0.72
CA SER A 151 20.50 -17.85 0.14
C SER A 151 21.78 -17.32 -0.49
N ALA A 152 22.45 -16.38 0.18
CA ALA A 152 23.74 -15.88 -0.27
C ALA A 152 24.70 -17.06 -0.36
N THR A 153 25.09 -17.45 -1.57
CA THR A 153 26.15 -18.42 -1.80
C THR A 153 27.46 -17.79 -1.32
N TRP A 154 27.83 -18.10 -0.08
CA TRP A 154 29.08 -17.67 0.52
C TRP A 154 30.23 -18.40 -0.19
N ASN A 155 30.84 -17.75 -1.18
CA ASN A 155 32.13 -18.18 -1.71
C ASN A 155 33.20 -17.93 -0.64
N LEU A 156 33.39 -18.88 0.28
CA LEU A 156 34.54 -18.85 1.19
C LEU A 156 35.83 -18.96 0.37
N ARG A 157 36.69 -17.94 0.48
CA ARG A 157 38.12 -18.00 0.13
C ARG A 157 38.84 -18.94 1.12
N ILE A 158 38.63 -20.25 0.98
CA ILE A 158 39.19 -21.32 1.84
C ILE A 158 40.74 -21.36 1.78
N GLN A 159 41.35 -20.79 0.74
CA GLN A 159 42.80 -20.86 0.51
C GLN A 159 43.66 -20.23 1.62
N LYS A 160 43.15 -19.27 2.41
CA LYS A 160 43.95 -18.61 3.46
C LYS A 160 43.94 -19.33 4.83
N VAL A 161 42.97 -20.21 5.07
CA VAL A 161 42.85 -20.92 6.36
C VAL A 161 43.82 -22.10 6.41
N PHE A 162 44.04 -22.80 5.30
CA PHE A 162 44.93 -23.98 5.24
C PHE A 162 46.41 -23.66 5.53
N LEU A 163 46.88 -22.45 5.22
CA LEU A 163 48.27 -22.05 5.45
C LEU A 163 48.62 -21.83 6.94
N ALA A 164 47.64 -21.63 7.81
CA ALA A 164 47.88 -21.40 9.24
C ALA A 164 48.09 -22.71 10.04
N PHE A 165 47.63 -23.86 9.53
CA PHE A 165 47.66 -25.14 10.25
C PHE A 165 48.93 -25.97 10.01
N SER A 166 49.80 -25.58 9.07
CA SER A 166 50.99 -26.37 8.71
C SER A 166 52.14 -26.29 9.72
N LYS A 167 52.02 -25.48 10.79
CA LYS A 167 53.07 -25.27 11.81
C LYS A 167 52.69 -25.80 13.20
N SER A 168 51.52 -26.42 13.35
CA SER A 168 51.01 -26.91 14.63
C SER A 168 51.28 -28.40 14.84
N ASN A 169 51.38 -28.84 16.09
CA ASN A 169 51.50 -30.24 16.48
C ASN A 169 50.33 -31.05 15.87
N VAL A 170 50.65 -32.23 15.30
CA VAL A 170 49.70 -33.12 14.60
C VAL A 170 48.43 -33.39 15.43
N ILE A 171 48.57 -33.53 16.75
CA ILE A 171 47.47 -33.79 17.68
C ILE A 171 46.51 -32.60 17.76
N VAL A 172 47.04 -31.37 17.80
CA VAL A 172 46.23 -30.14 17.92
C VAL A 172 45.45 -29.89 16.64
N THR A 173 46.09 -30.09 15.48
CA THR A 173 45.45 -29.93 14.18
C THR A 173 44.32 -30.96 13.98
N GLY A 174 44.50 -32.20 14.45
CA GLY A 174 43.45 -33.22 14.44
C GLY A 174 42.22 -32.82 15.25
N MET A 175 42.42 -32.31 16.48
CA MET A 175 41.34 -31.87 17.36
C MET A 175 40.55 -30.69 16.75
N THR A 176 41.23 -29.72 16.14
CA THR A 176 40.55 -28.58 15.53
C THR A 176 39.71 -28.97 14.32
N ILE A 177 40.17 -29.91 13.50
CA ILE A 177 39.41 -30.42 12.35
C ILE A 177 38.16 -31.16 12.82
N LEU A 178 38.28 -31.99 13.86
CA LEU A 178 37.15 -32.73 14.43
C LEU A 178 36.07 -31.78 14.95
N ILE A 179 36.46 -30.72 15.67
CA ILE A 179 35.53 -29.70 16.18
C ILE A 179 34.80 -28.99 15.03
N VAL A 180 35.51 -28.62 13.96
CA VAL A 180 34.88 -27.97 12.79
C VAL A 180 33.87 -28.91 12.12
N ILE A 181 34.22 -30.19 11.94
CA ILE A 181 33.31 -31.18 11.35
C ILE A 181 32.06 -31.34 12.21
N VAL A 182 32.20 -31.46 13.53
CA VAL A 182 31.06 -31.56 14.46
C VAL A 182 30.17 -30.32 14.35
N ASN A 183 30.74 -29.12 14.31
CA ASN A 183 29.96 -27.89 14.17
C ASN A 183 29.21 -27.82 12.83
N VAL A 184 29.85 -28.26 11.73
CA VAL A 184 29.21 -28.32 10.40
C VAL A 184 28.07 -29.33 10.39
N VAL A 185 28.26 -30.51 10.99
CA VAL A 185 27.21 -31.54 11.11
C VAL A 185 26.05 -31.01 11.95
N VAL A 186 26.31 -30.40 13.11
CA VAL A 186 25.26 -29.80 13.96
C VAL A 186 24.51 -28.69 13.22
N TYR A 187 25.23 -27.84 12.49
CA TYR A 187 24.62 -26.78 11.67
C TYR A 187 23.70 -27.36 10.59
N ASN A 188 24.17 -28.35 9.82
CA ASN A 188 23.37 -28.99 8.77
C ASN A 188 22.16 -29.74 9.33
N LEU A 189 22.28 -30.38 10.49
CA LEU A 189 21.16 -31.04 11.17
C LEU A 189 20.13 -30.02 11.66
N ARG A 190 20.57 -28.88 12.21
CA ARG A 190 19.66 -27.78 12.58
C ARG A 190 18.94 -27.20 11.37
N GLN A 191 19.67 -26.93 10.29
CA GLN A 191 19.09 -26.39 9.06
C GLN A 191 18.05 -27.35 8.46
N SER A 192 18.34 -28.66 8.42
CA SER A 192 17.38 -29.66 7.94
C SER A 192 16.14 -29.78 8.86
N CYS A 193 16.29 -29.55 10.16
CA CYS A 193 15.17 -29.53 11.10
C CYS A 193 14.28 -28.29 10.90
N GLU A 194 14.89 -27.11 10.71
CA GLU A 194 14.16 -25.86 10.44
C GLU A 194 13.39 -25.92 9.11
N GLU A 195 13.98 -26.51 8.05
CA GLU A 195 13.30 -26.68 6.75
C GLU A 195 12.08 -27.61 6.86
N LYS A 196 12.18 -28.69 7.64
CA LYS A 196 11.05 -29.61 7.87
C LYS A 196 9.92 -28.95 8.66
N PHE A 197 10.26 -28.14 9.66
CA PHE A 197 9.29 -27.38 10.45
C PHE A 197 8.58 -26.30 9.61
N HIS A 198 9.28 -25.66 8.67
CA HIS A 198 8.71 -24.68 7.75
C HIS A 198 7.77 -25.31 6.71
N LEU A 199 8.13 -26.47 6.15
CA LEU A 199 7.28 -27.18 5.18
C LEU A 199 5.95 -27.64 5.80
N GLU A 200 5.98 -28.11 7.06
CA GLU A 200 4.78 -28.51 7.80
C GLU A 200 3.87 -27.30 8.08
N LYS A 201 4.46 -26.17 8.48
CA LYS A 201 3.74 -24.91 8.70
C LYS A 201 3.11 -24.35 7.42
N ASP A 202 3.82 -24.42 6.29
CA ASP A 202 3.33 -23.97 4.98
C ASP A 202 2.19 -24.88 4.47
N THR A 203 2.27 -26.19 4.73
CA THR A 203 1.20 -27.16 4.40
C THR A 203 -0.05 -26.91 5.24
N GLN A 204 0.12 -26.54 6.50
CA GLN A 204 -0.99 -26.19 7.39
C GLN A 204 -1.61 -24.82 7.04
N ALA A 205 -0.80 -23.84 6.66
CA ALA A 205 -1.27 -22.55 6.16
C ALA A 205 -2.04 -22.70 4.84
N ALA A 206 -1.57 -23.54 3.90
CA ALA A 206 -2.27 -23.81 2.64
C ALA A 206 -3.62 -24.52 2.84
N ARG A 207 -3.75 -25.40 3.84
CA ARG A 207 -5.03 -26.00 4.24
C ARG A 207 -6.01 -24.99 4.84
N ILE A 208 -5.49 -23.99 5.57
CA ILE A 208 -6.32 -22.90 6.11
C ILE A 208 -6.77 -21.96 4.98
N GLU A 209 -5.91 -21.72 3.98
CA GLU A 209 -6.22 -20.87 2.82
C GLU A 209 -7.30 -21.48 1.90
N SER A 210 -7.43 -22.81 1.83
CA SER A 210 -8.55 -23.47 1.13
C SER A 210 -9.87 -23.45 1.91
N SER A 211 -9.91 -22.87 3.11
CA SER A 211 -11.08 -22.82 4.00
C SER A 211 -11.45 -21.40 4.42
N PHE A 212 -11.29 -20.42 3.52
CA PHE A 212 -11.93 -19.12 3.70
C PHE A 212 -13.45 -19.28 3.73
N CYS A 213 -14.01 -19.37 4.93
CA CYS A 213 -15.45 -19.37 5.13
C CYS A 213 -15.98 -17.95 4.91
N ARG A 214 -16.74 -17.76 3.84
CA ARG A 214 -17.48 -16.51 3.61
C ARG A 214 -18.79 -16.60 4.38
N PHE A 215 -19.00 -15.69 5.32
CA PHE A 215 -20.25 -15.60 6.08
C PHE A 215 -21.02 -14.35 5.66
N SER A 216 -22.28 -14.51 5.32
CA SER A 216 -23.22 -13.41 5.14
C SER A 216 -23.48 -12.69 6.47
N LEU A 217 -23.92 -11.43 6.40
CA LEU A 217 -24.33 -10.68 7.60
C LEU A 217 -25.48 -11.39 8.34
N ALA A 218 -26.36 -12.07 7.62
CA ALA A 218 -27.45 -12.86 8.21
C ALA A 218 -26.91 -14.02 9.04
N GLU A 219 -25.93 -14.76 8.53
CA GLU A 219 -25.25 -15.83 9.27
C GLU A 219 -24.51 -15.30 10.49
N ILE A 220 -23.81 -14.16 10.35
CA ILE A 220 -23.12 -13.52 11.50
C ILE A 220 -24.13 -13.10 12.56
N LYS A 221 -25.26 -12.50 12.18
CA LYS A 221 -26.33 -12.13 13.11
C LYS A 221 -26.94 -13.35 13.77
N LEU A 222 -27.18 -14.43 13.03
CA LEU A 222 -27.72 -15.67 13.58
C LEU A 222 -26.73 -16.31 14.57
N ALA A 223 -25.46 -16.40 14.19
CA ALA A 223 -24.39 -16.99 15.02
C ALA A 223 -24.09 -16.20 16.30
N THR A 224 -24.38 -14.90 16.33
CA THR A 224 -24.12 -14.00 17.48
C THR A 224 -25.39 -13.57 18.23
N GLN A 225 -26.54 -14.15 17.89
CA GLN A 225 -27.87 -13.73 18.38
C GLN A 225 -28.07 -12.21 18.28
N ASN A 226 -27.83 -11.68 17.07
CA ASN A 226 -27.87 -10.28 16.71
C ASN A 226 -26.96 -9.39 17.57
N PHE A 227 -25.71 -9.82 17.74
CA PHE A 227 -24.67 -9.10 18.51
C PHE A 227 -24.99 -8.93 20.01
N SER A 228 -25.71 -9.88 20.58
CA SER A 228 -26.13 -9.84 21.99
C SER A 228 -24.96 -9.66 22.97
N ASP A 229 -25.24 -8.93 24.06
CA ASP A 229 -24.34 -8.78 25.22
C ASP A 229 -24.17 -10.09 26.01
N ALA A 230 -24.87 -11.17 25.66
CA ALA A 230 -24.61 -12.48 26.25
C ALA A 230 -23.35 -13.17 25.69
N PHE A 231 -22.90 -12.79 24.49
CA PHE A 231 -21.79 -13.45 23.79
C PHE A 231 -20.47 -12.66 23.84
N VAL A 232 -20.33 -11.71 24.75
CA VAL A 232 -19.12 -10.88 24.86
C VAL A 232 -17.98 -11.71 25.44
N ILE A 233 -16.84 -11.70 24.76
CA ILE A 233 -15.61 -12.31 25.27
C ILE A 233 -14.71 -11.27 25.93
N GLY A 234 -14.82 -9.99 25.51
CA GLY A 234 -14.04 -8.92 26.12
C GLY A 234 -14.38 -7.53 25.58
N ARG A 235 -13.75 -6.50 26.16
CA ARG A 235 -13.81 -5.10 25.73
C ARG A 235 -12.40 -4.52 25.74
N GLY A 236 -12.04 -3.78 24.69
CA GLY A 236 -10.73 -3.11 24.57
C GLY A 236 -10.85 -1.74 23.94
N GLY A 237 -9.72 -1.08 23.66
CA GLY A 237 -9.67 0.27 23.08
C GLY A 237 -10.32 0.41 21.70
N PHE A 238 -10.61 -0.71 21.04
CA PHE A 238 -11.27 -0.77 19.72
C PHE A 238 -12.70 -1.32 19.77
N GLY A 239 -13.27 -1.46 20.98
CA GLY A 239 -14.67 -1.88 21.16
C GLY A 239 -14.82 -3.27 21.77
N LYS A 240 -15.98 -3.87 21.48
CA LYS A 240 -16.49 -5.11 22.10
C LYS A 240 -16.17 -6.32 21.23
N PHE A 241 -15.65 -7.39 21.83
CA PHE A 241 -15.38 -8.66 21.17
C PHE A 241 -16.51 -9.64 21.45
N ILE A 242 -17.12 -10.22 20.42
CA ILE A 242 -18.28 -11.11 20.52
C ILE A 242 -17.94 -12.48 19.93
N LYS A 243 -18.35 -13.55 20.61
CA LYS A 243 -18.29 -14.93 20.11
C LYS A 243 -19.50 -15.23 19.23
N GLY A 244 -19.29 -15.92 18.12
CA GLY A 244 -20.37 -16.53 17.33
C GLY A 244 -20.11 -18.02 17.13
N SER A 245 -21.17 -18.82 17.04
CA SER A 245 -21.06 -20.23 16.66
C SER A 245 -21.78 -20.47 15.35
N PHE A 246 -21.04 -20.92 14.34
CA PHE A 246 -21.61 -21.38 13.07
C PHE A 246 -21.89 -22.89 13.19
N GLY A 247 -23.10 -23.32 12.87
CA GLY A 247 -23.43 -24.75 12.81
C GLY A 247 -22.61 -25.43 11.73
N ALA A 248 -22.10 -26.63 12.01
CA ALA A 248 -21.41 -27.45 11.02
C ALA A 248 -22.41 -27.95 9.97
N SER A 249 -22.66 -27.12 8.96
CA SER A 249 -23.19 -27.54 7.67
C SER A 249 -22.19 -27.09 6.60
N LEU A 250 -21.06 -27.80 6.56
CA LEU A 250 -20.07 -27.80 5.49
C LEU A 250 -19.92 -29.25 5.03
#